data_AF-A0A435G8E7-F1
#
_entry.id   AF-A0A435G8E7-F1
#
_cell.length_a   1.000
_cell.length_b   1.000
_cell.length_c   1.000
_cell.angle_alpha   90.00
_cell.angle_beta   90.00
_cell.angle_gamma   90.00
#
_symmetry.space_group_name_H-M   'P 1'
#
loop_
_entity.id
_entity.type
_entity.pdbx_description
1 polymer ?
#
loop_
_entity_poly.entity_id
_entity_poly.type
_entity_poly.pdbx_seq_one_letter_code
_entity_poly.pdbx_strand_id
1 'polypeptide(L)'
;MNIKSLLLGSAAALIAVSGARAADAVTVAEPEPAEYVKICDVYGSGYFYIPGTETCLRIGGYVRYDIGVGDVGSFDGATSADVEDGDSNDTFYKNARFTLKTWTGQETELGTLKTYTETRWNFGNRNADLGDPTNDDYGPNAAFNKGTSLNFAWIQLGGLRVGKDESAFNTFIGYAGNVIQDTLVPYGDFDTNVVQYYFDAGNGFSAVISLEEGAGGGTDGSYGVGTIDSYVPL
;
A
#
# COMPACT_ATOMS: atom_id res chain seq x y z
N MET A 1 0.00 -70.00 25.09
CA MET A 1 1.09 -70.20 24.13
C MET A 1 1.38 -68.86 23.47
N ASN A 2 2.55 -68.24 23.48
CA ASN A 2 3.86 -68.57 24.05
C ASN A 2 4.57 -67.23 24.39
N ILE A 3 5.33 -67.26 25.49
CA ILE A 3 6.22 -66.21 26.01
C ILE A 3 7.67 -66.60 25.61
N LYS A 4 8.61 -65.65 25.74
CA LYS A 4 10.06 -65.79 26.05
C LYS A 4 10.95 -65.84 24.79
N SER A 5 12.16 -65.27 24.70
CA SER A 5 13.15 -64.72 25.64
C SER A 5 14.11 -63.87 24.76
N LEU A 6 14.50 -62.65 25.11
CA LEU A 6 15.65 -62.29 25.96
C LEU A 6 16.96 -63.06 25.68
N LEU A 7 18.03 -62.26 25.48
CA LEU A 7 19.47 -62.50 25.73
C LEU A 7 20.30 -63.19 24.66
N LEU A 8 21.30 -62.45 24.15
CA LEU A 8 22.70 -62.82 23.88
C LEU A 8 23.30 -61.62 23.10
N GLY A 9 23.95 -60.63 23.70
CA GLY A 9 25.03 -60.75 24.68
C GLY A 9 26.35 -60.99 23.93
N SER A 10 27.12 -59.93 23.66
CA SER A 10 28.58 -59.98 23.47
C SER A 10 29.18 -58.58 23.49
N ALA A 11 29.67 -58.21 24.67
CA ALA A 11 30.65 -57.17 24.88
C ALA A 11 32.06 -57.74 24.65
N ALA A 12 32.92 -57.00 23.95
CA ALA A 12 34.39 -57.02 24.09
C ALA A 12 34.93 -55.85 23.24
N ALA A 13 35.29 -54.70 23.82
CA ALA A 13 36.55 -54.39 24.53
C ALA A 13 37.71 -53.97 23.59
N LEU A 14 37.85 -52.64 23.45
CA LEU A 14 39.05 -51.79 23.54
C LEU A 14 40.45 -52.41 23.27
N ILE A 15 41.17 -51.87 22.27
CA ILE A 15 42.63 -51.55 22.25
C ILE A 15 42.82 -50.37 21.25
N ALA A 16 43.07 -49.12 21.69
CA ALA A 16 44.35 -48.37 21.66
C ALA A 16 45.09 -48.35 20.29
N VAL A 17 45.68 -47.28 19.72
CA VAL A 17 46.17 -45.99 20.22
C VAL A 17 46.54 -45.08 19.02
N SER A 18 46.56 -43.76 19.27
CA SER A 18 47.23 -42.64 18.55
C SER A 18 47.21 -42.56 17.02
N GLY A 19 46.42 -41.61 16.51
CA GLY A 19 46.75 -40.83 15.33
C GLY A 19 46.61 -39.35 15.66
N ALA A 20 47.65 -38.74 16.24
CA ALA A 20 47.71 -37.29 16.35
C ALA A 20 47.75 -36.70 14.94
N ARG A 21 46.60 -36.28 14.42
CA ARG A 21 46.53 -35.38 13.28
C ARG A 21 46.53 -33.98 13.85
N ALA A 22 47.70 -33.34 13.85
CA ALA A 22 47.76 -31.90 13.82
C ALA A 22 47.11 -31.46 12.49
N ALA A 23 45.80 -31.20 12.53
CA ALA A 23 45.16 -30.35 11.57
C ALA A 23 45.04 -29.01 12.28
N ASP A 24 45.89 -28.08 11.88
CA ASP A 24 45.65 -26.66 12.10
C ASP A 24 44.25 -26.39 11.52
N ALA A 25 43.25 -26.35 12.40
CA ALA A 25 41.93 -25.93 12.00
C ALA A 25 42.08 -24.43 11.76
N VAL A 26 42.47 -24.09 10.52
CA VAL A 26 42.07 -22.83 9.93
C VAL A 26 40.55 -22.89 9.92
N THR A 27 39.96 -22.51 11.04
CA THR A 27 38.58 -22.08 11.09
C THR A 27 38.57 -20.88 10.17
N VAL A 28 38.28 -21.12 8.89
CA VAL A 28 37.60 -20.13 8.08
C VAL A 28 36.45 -19.70 8.98
N ALA A 29 36.53 -18.48 9.51
CA ALA A 29 35.38 -17.88 10.15
C ALA A 29 34.29 -18.02 9.09
N GLU A 30 33.36 -18.95 9.32
CA GLU A 30 32.15 -19.00 8.52
C GLU A 30 31.60 -17.59 8.63
N PRO A 31 31.57 -16.82 7.52
CA PRO A 31 31.21 -15.43 7.60
C PRO A 31 29.85 -15.42 8.29
N GLU A 32 29.80 -14.86 9.50
CA GLU A 32 28.53 -14.75 10.22
C GLU A 32 27.56 -14.15 9.21
N PRO A 33 26.41 -14.80 8.95
CA PRO A 33 25.47 -14.32 7.97
C PRO A 33 25.20 -12.88 8.39
N ALA A 34 25.67 -11.94 7.59
CA ALA A 34 25.60 -10.56 7.97
C ALA A 34 24.11 -10.23 8.05
N GLU A 35 23.59 -10.21 9.27
CA GLU A 35 22.25 -9.74 9.59
C GLU A 35 22.29 -8.23 9.42
N TYR A 36 22.37 -7.80 8.15
CA TYR A 36 22.40 -6.39 7.77
C TYR A 36 21.12 -5.68 8.21
N VAL A 37 20.07 -6.43 8.54
CA VAL A 37 18.78 -5.90 8.89
C VAL A 37 18.25 -6.60 10.14
N LYS A 38 18.24 -5.86 11.25
CA LYS A 38 17.67 -6.34 12.53
C LYS A 38 16.15 -6.29 12.45
N ILE A 39 15.49 -7.32 12.96
CA ILE A 39 14.04 -7.35 13.06
C ILE A 39 13.59 -6.33 14.11
N CYS A 40 12.56 -5.53 13.79
CA CYS A 40 11.88 -4.67 14.76
C CYS A 40 10.50 -5.25 15.06
N ASP A 41 10.30 -5.79 16.25
CA ASP A 41 9.07 -6.43 16.70
C ASP A 41 8.07 -5.47 17.35
N VAL A 42 8.54 -4.29 17.81
CA VAL A 42 7.75 -3.25 18.50
C VAL A 42 6.50 -2.83 17.72
N TYR A 43 6.59 -2.69 16.40
CA TYR A 43 5.47 -2.26 15.53
C TYR A 43 4.78 -3.41 14.79
N GLY A 44 5.14 -4.66 15.12
CA GLY A 44 4.58 -5.87 14.53
C GLY A 44 5.40 -6.46 13.40
N SER A 45 4.81 -7.47 12.73
CA SER A 45 5.50 -8.24 11.70
C SER A 45 5.89 -7.42 10.46
N GLY A 46 7.04 -7.73 9.90
CA GLY A 46 7.54 -7.13 8.65
C GLY A 46 8.26 -5.79 8.82
N TYR A 47 8.43 -5.34 10.06
CA TYR A 47 9.29 -4.20 10.38
C TYR A 47 10.74 -4.64 10.63
N PHE A 48 11.65 -3.80 10.22
CA PHE A 48 13.08 -3.97 10.40
C PHE A 48 13.75 -2.63 10.70
N TYR A 49 14.84 -2.64 11.47
CA TYR A 49 15.56 -1.42 11.79
C TYR A 49 16.32 -0.89 10.57
N ILE A 50 16.21 0.41 10.32
CA ILE A 50 17.09 1.10 9.36
C ILE A 50 18.50 1.10 9.96
N PRO A 51 19.53 0.59 9.25
CA PRO A 51 20.89 0.51 9.77
C PRO A 51 21.41 1.85 10.30
N GLY A 52 21.95 1.84 11.51
CA GLY A 52 22.47 3.05 12.16
C GLY A 52 21.41 3.90 12.87
N THR A 53 20.17 3.44 12.99
CA THR A 53 19.08 4.15 13.68
C THR A 53 18.23 3.21 14.53
N GLU A 54 17.38 3.77 15.38
CA GLU A 54 16.32 3.06 16.12
C GLU A 54 14.97 3.11 15.37
N THR A 55 14.97 3.60 14.13
CA THR A 55 13.76 3.71 13.32
C THR A 55 13.43 2.38 12.68
N CYS A 56 12.23 1.90 12.93
CA CYS A 56 11.68 0.72 12.29
C CYS A 56 11.05 1.11 10.95
N LEU A 57 11.37 0.39 9.90
CA LEU A 57 10.83 0.54 8.55
C LEU A 57 10.11 -0.75 8.15
N ARG A 58 8.95 -0.59 7.52
CA ARG A 58 8.28 -1.65 6.78
C ARG A 58 8.07 -1.17 5.36
N ILE A 59 8.37 -2.04 4.41
CA ILE A 59 8.07 -1.84 2.99
C ILE A 59 7.04 -2.89 2.60
N GLY A 60 6.04 -2.48 1.86
CA GLY A 60 4.99 -3.36 1.38
C GLY A 60 4.29 -2.75 0.18
N GLY A 61 3.18 -3.36 -0.20
CA GLY A 61 2.52 -3.01 -1.43
C GLY A 61 1.77 -4.18 -2.01
N TYR A 62 1.25 -3.98 -3.21
CA TYR A 62 0.59 -5.03 -3.98
C TYR A 62 0.59 -4.68 -5.46
N VAL A 63 0.42 -5.70 -6.29
CA VAL A 63 0.04 -5.55 -7.69
C VAL A 63 -1.42 -5.94 -7.83
N ARG A 64 -2.21 -5.08 -8.48
CA ARG A 64 -3.61 -5.33 -8.80
C ARG A 64 -3.79 -5.29 -10.31
N TYR A 65 -4.63 -6.16 -10.84
CA TYR A 65 -5.03 -6.15 -12.23
C TYR A 65 -6.56 -6.18 -12.30
N ASP A 66 -7.13 -5.16 -12.92
CA ASP A 66 -8.56 -5.01 -13.12
C ASP A 66 -8.89 -5.29 -14.59
N ILE A 67 -9.95 -6.08 -14.81
CA ILE A 67 -10.58 -6.25 -16.12
C ILE A 67 -12.06 -5.92 -15.95
N GLY A 68 -12.54 -4.96 -16.75
CA GLY A 68 -13.93 -4.57 -16.79
C GLY A 68 -14.58 -4.89 -18.14
N VAL A 69 -15.88 -5.15 -18.10
CA VAL A 69 -16.76 -5.31 -19.25
C VAL A 69 -18.04 -4.52 -18.99
N GLY A 70 -18.65 -4.01 -20.05
CA GLY A 70 -19.88 -3.25 -19.96
C GLY A 70 -19.75 -1.86 -20.58
N ASP A 71 -20.77 -1.05 -20.36
CA ASP A 71 -20.87 0.29 -20.92
C ASP A 71 -19.86 1.24 -20.25
N VAL A 72 -19.31 2.18 -21.02
CA VAL A 72 -18.37 3.20 -20.54
C VAL A 72 -18.96 3.96 -19.35
N GLY A 73 -20.27 4.18 -19.31
CA GLY A 73 -20.96 4.83 -18.19
C GLY A 73 -20.91 4.09 -16.84
N SER A 74 -20.40 2.85 -16.79
CA SER A 74 -20.35 2.00 -15.60
C SER A 74 -18.99 1.97 -14.88
N PHE A 75 -18.10 2.94 -15.13
CA PHE A 75 -16.70 3.04 -14.65
C PHE A 75 -15.74 1.91 -15.09
N ASP A 76 -16.29 0.76 -15.51
CA ASP A 76 -15.55 -0.44 -15.90
C ASP A 76 -15.69 -0.78 -17.39
N GLY A 77 -16.44 0.01 -18.16
CA GLY A 77 -16.55 -0.16 -19.61
C GLY A 77 -15.41 0.49 -20.40
N ALA A 78 -15.28 0.11 -21.66
CA ALA A 78 -14.36 0.73 -22.61
C ALA A 78 -14.85 0.46 -24.03
N THR A 79 -14.71 1.43 -24.94
CA THR A 79 -14.82 1.18 -26.39
C THR A 79 -13.46 1.41 -27.06
N SER A 80 -13.33 0.98 -28.31
CA SER A 80 -12.22 1.29 -29.19
C SER A 80 -12.74 1.47 -30.61
N ALA A 81 -12.14 2.39 -31.36
CA ALA A 81 -12.38 2.50 -32.79
C ALA A 81 -11.94 1.22 -33.51
N ASP A 82 -12.79 0.73 -34.40
CA ASP A 82 -12.45 -0.31 -35.37
C ASP A 82 -11.42 0.22 -36.36
N VAL A 83 -10.49 -0.63 -36.77
CA VAL A 83 -9.48 -0.31 -37.78
C VAL A 83 -10.06 -0.46 -39.20
N GLU A 84 -11.11 -1.24 -39.39
CA GLU A 84 -11.70 -1.51 -40.71
C GLU A 84 -12.63 -0.39 -41.19
N ASP A 85 -13.56 0.07 -40.34
CA ASP A 85 -14.57 1.06 -40.71
C ASP A 85 -14.55 2.34 -39.86
N GLY A 86 -13.81 2.35 -38.74
CA GLY A 86 -13.73 3.50 -37.83
C GLY A 86 -14.88 3.61 -36.82
N ASP A 87 -15.78 2.63 -36.78
CA ASP A 87 -16.91 2.63 -35.84
C ASP A 87 -16.45 2.30 -34.40
N SER A 88 -17.24 2.74 -33.41
CA SER A 88 -17.00 2.43 -32.00
C SER A 88 -17.42 0.99 -31.69
N ASN A 89 -16.51 0.17 -31.19
CA ASN A 89 -16.80 -1.18 -30.72
C ASN A 89 -16.47 -1.35 -29.23
N ASP A 90 -17.28 -2.14 -28.53
CA ASP A 90 -17.02 -2.52 -27.14
C ASP A 90 -15.68 -3.26 -27.01
N THR A 91 -14.93 -2.94 -25.96
CA THR A 91 -13.69 -3.62 -25.59
C THR A 91 -13.58 -3.81 -24.09
N PHE A 92 -12.51 -4.47 -23.65
CA PHE A 92 -12.25 -4.68 -22.23
C PHE A 92 -11.55 -3.47 -21.63
N TYR A 93 -12.07 -2.95 -20.52
CA TYR A 93 -11.27 -2.08 -19.65
C TYR A 93 -10.19 -2.93 -18.97
N LYS A 94 -8.95 -2.44 -18.94
CA LYS A 94 -7.80 -3.15 -18.36
C LYS A 94 -6.92 -2.17 -17.61
N ASN A 95 -6.61 -2.47 -16.35
CA ASN A 95 -5.73 -1.64 -15.54
C ASN A 95 -4.84 -2.48 -14.63
N ALA A 96 -3.53 -2.45 -14.88
CA ALA A 96 -2.51 -2.92 -13.95
C ALA A 96 -2.10 -1.78 -13.02
N ARG A 97 -2.02 -2.04 -11.72
CA ARG A 97 -1.52 -1.10 -10.71
C ARG A 97 -0.44 -1.76 -9.87
N PHE A 98 0.70 -1.11 -9.76
CA PHE A 98 1.66 -1.36 -8.70
C PHE A 98 1.49 -0.31 -7.61
N THR A 99 1.33 -0.74 -6.37
CA THR A 99 1.27 0.14 -5.20
C THR A 99 2.47 -0.15 -4.31
N LEU A 100 3.28 0.87 -4.03
CA LEU A 100 4.34 0.81 -3.03
C LEU A 100 3.88 1.55 -1.78
N LYS A 101 4.07 0.91 -0.64
CA LYS A 101 3.74 1.46 0.67
C LYS A 101 4.97 1.40 1.56
N THR A 102 5.24 2.48 2.27
CA THR A 102 6.29 2.53 3.29
C THR A 102 5.71 3.01 4.60
N TRP A 103 6.13 2.37 5.69
CA TRP A 103 5.79 2.77 7.05
C TRP A 103 7.07 2.93 7.84
N THR A 104 7.17 4.00 8.62
CA THR A 104 8.20 4.09 9.65
C THR A 104 7.60 4.29 11.02
N GLY A 105 8.32 3.82 12.05
CA GLY A 105 7.96 3.98 13.45
C GLY A 105 9.21 4.18 14.30
N GLN A 106 9.19 5.17 15.18
CA GLN A 106 10.21 5.42 16.19
C GLN A 106 9.58 5.92 17.48
N GLU A 107 10.03 5.40 18.62
CA GLU A 107 9.63 5.93 19.92
C GLU A 107 10.46 7.17 20.24
N THR A 108 9.79 8.25 20.65
CA THR A 108 10.44 9.52 21.01
C THR A 108 9.95 9.96 22.39
N GLU A 109 10.63 10.93 23.00
CA GLU A 109 10.19 11.52 24.28
C GLU A 109 8.81 12.20 24.19
N LEU A 110 8.36 12.53 22.97
CA LEU A 110 7.07 13.16 22.69
C LEU A 110 6.00 12.13 22.27
N GLY A 111 6.32 10.84 22.33
CA GLY A 111 5.48 9.72 21.90
C GLY A 111 5.95 9.08 20.60
N THR A 112 5.16 8.14 20.08
CA THR A 112 5.50 7.42 18.85
C THR A 112 5.44 8.34 17.63
N LEU A 113 6.54 8.45 16.90
CA LEU A 113 6.65 9.07 15.59
C LEU A 113 6.41 8.03 14.50
N LYS A 114 5.39 8.24 13.66
CA LYS A 114 5.03 7.36 12.54
C LYS A 114 5.06 8.14 11.23
N THR A 115 5.45 7.47 10.15
CA THR A 115 5.22 7.99 8.80
C THR A 115 4.55 6.93 7.95
N TYR A 116 3.77 7.37 6.97
CA TYR A 116 3.18 6.51 5.97
C TYR A 116 3.22 7.18 4.61
N THR A 117 3.62 6.41 3.59
CA THR A 117 3.47 6.81 2.20
C THR A 117 2.82 5.71 1.38
N GLU A 118 2.01 6.10 0.40
CA GLU A 118 1.46 5.22 -0.62
C GLU A 118 1.56 5.87 -2.00
N THR A 119 2.34 5.24 -2.87
CA THR A 119 2.52 5.68 -4.26
C THR A 119 1.98 4.61 -5.21
N ARG A 120 1.24 5.02 -6.24
CA ARG A 120 0.65 4.12 -7.23
C ARG A 120 1.16 4.44 -8.64
N TRP A 121 1.55 3.40 -9.36
CA TRP A 121 1.87 3.44 -10.79
C TRP A 121 0.84 2.58 -11.52
N ASN A 122 0.28 3.11 -12.60
CA ASN A 122 -0.80 2.44 -13.32
C ASN A 122 -0.44 2.30 -14.81
N PHE A 123 -0.79 1.16 -15.40
CA PHE A 123 -0.69 0.90 -16.84
C PHE A 123 -2.00 0.29 -17.31
N GLY A 124 -2.60 0.85 -18.35
CA GLY A 124 -3.88 0.38 -18.80
C GLY A 124 -4.47 1.23 -19.90
N ASN A 125 -5.70 0.91 -20.28
CA ASN A 125 -6.47 1.71 -21.21
C ASN A 125 -7.45 2.63 -20.44
N ARG A 126 -8.33 3.31 -21.18
CA ARG A 126 -9.27 4.30 -20.62
C ARG A 126 -10.66 3.69 -20.51
N ASN A 127 -11.36 4.05 -19.44
CA ASN A 127 -12.82 4.06 -19.46
C ASN A 127 -13.24 5.31 -20.24
N ALA A 128 -13.39 5.18 -21.55
CA ALA A 128 -13.73 6.27 -22.45
C ALA A 128 -14.46 5.71 -23.67
N ASP A 129 -15.35 6.53 -24.23
CA ASP A 129 -15.92 6.28 -25.54
C ASP A 129 -15.06 6.98 -26.59
N LEU A 130 -14.28 6.21 -27.36
CA LEU A 130 -13.28 6.74 -28.29
C LEU A 130 -13.73 6.71 -29.75
N GLY A 131 -15.01 6.43 -30.03
CA GLY A 131 -15.52 6.23 -31.38
C GLY A 131 -16.29 7.41 -31.98
N ASP A 132 -15.76 8.63 -31.90
CA ASP A 132 -16.20 9.71 -32.79
C ASP A 132 -15.25 9.81 -34.00
N PRO A 133 -15.66 9.32 -35.19
CA PRO A 133 -14.84 9.38 -36.41
C PRO A 133 -14.60 10.80 -36.95
N THR A 134 -15.18 11.84 -36.32
CA THR A 134 -14.95 13.24 -36.68
C THR A 134 -13.89 13.94 -35.82
N ASN A 135 -13.34 13.24 -34.83
CA ASN A 135 -12.38 13.80 -33.89
C ASN A 135 -11.02 13.12 -34.02
N ASP A 136 -10.11 13.74 -34.80
CA ASP A 136 -8.74 13.27 -35.09
C ASP A 136 -7.86 13.01 -33.84
N ASP A 137 -8.32 13.39 -32.64
CA ASP A 137 -7.59 13.23 -31.38
C ASP A 137 -7.76 11.84 -30.71
N TYR A 138 -8.73 11.03 -31.13
CA TYR A 138 -9.01 9.74 -30.48
C TYR A 138 -8.69 8.53 -31.38
N GLY A 139 -7.46 8.04 -31.27
CA GLY A 139 -7.05 6.74 -31.82
C GLY A 139 -7.58 5.53 -31.01
N PRO A 140 -7.19 4.29 -31.38
CA PRO A 140 -7.62 3.07 -30.67
C PRO A 140 -7.34 3.16 -29.17
N ASN A 141 -8.16 2.50 -28.34
CA ASN A 141 -8.05 2.50 -26.86
C ASN A 141 -6.87 1.64 -26.39
N ALA A 142 -5.68 2.01 -26.85
CA ALA A 142 -4.43 1.34 -26.57
C ALA A 142 -4.05 1.52 -25.09
N ALA A 143 -3.38 0.51 -24.54
CA ALA A 143 -2.82 0.60 -23.21
C ALA A 143 -1.61 1.55 -23.18
N PHE A 144 -1.49 2.34 -22.11
CA PHE A 144 -0.40 3.29 -21.91
C PHE A 144 -0.03 3.38 -20.43
N ASN A 145 1.14 3.95 -20.14
CA ASN A 145 1.53 4.30 -18.78
C ASN A 145 0.71 5.51 -18.32
N LYS A 146 -0.11 5.32 -17.29
CA LYS A 146 -0.86 6.40 -16.65
C LYS A 146 0.05 7.15 -15.68
N GLY A 147 -0.42 8.30 -15.21
CA GLY A 147 0.29 9.11 -14.21
C GLY A 147 0.62 8.34 -12.93
N THR A 148 1.69 8.76 -12.27
CA THR A 148 2.01 8.33 -10.90
C THR A 148 1.20 9.16 -9.92
N SER A 149 0.56 8.54 -8.94
CA SER A 149 -0.17 9.24 -7.88
C SER A 149 0.48 9.01 -6.51
N LEU A 150 0.55 10.09 -5.73
CA LEU A 150 0.88 10.04 -4.30
C LEU A 150 -0.44 10.08 -3.54
N ASN A 151 -0.87 8.95 -3.00
CA ASN A 151 -2.18 8.80 -2.36
C ASN A 151 -2.13 9.21 -0.88
N PHE A 152 -1.09 8.76 -0.17
CA PHE A 152 -0.85 9.11 1.22
C PHE A 152 0.60 9.54 1.38
N ALA A 153 0.85 10.60 2.16
CA ALA A 153 2.20 11.03 2.54
C ALA A 153 2.12 11.91 3.79
N TRP A 154 2.19 11.29 4.96
CA TRP A 154 2.06 12.01 6.22
C TRP A 154 3.03 11.54 7.30
N ILE A 155 3.21 12.41 8.29
CA ILE A 155 3.94 12.16 9.54
C ILE A 155 2.97 12.34 10.72
N GLN A 156 3.09 11.50 11.74
CA GLN A 156 2.25 11.54 12.93
C GLN A 156 3.09 11.39 14.20
N LEU A 157 2.88 12.27 15.18
CA LEU A 157 3.50 12.22 16.50
C LEU A 157 2.43 12.35 17.58
N GLY A 158 2.28 11.34 18.44
CA GLY A 158 1.39 11.43 19.61
C GLY A 158 -0.08 11.78 19.28
N GLY A 159 -0.57 11.39 18.10
CA GLY A 159 -1.93 11.68 17.62
C GLY A 159 -2.04 12.89 16.69
N LEU A 160 -1.05 13.80 16.67
CA LEU A 160 -0.97 14.89 15.70
C LEU A 160 -0.40 14.39 14.38
N ARG A 161 -1.16 14.51 13.28
CA ARG A 161 -0.79 14.14 11.91
C ARG A 161 -0.70 15.38 11.03
N VAL A 162 0.34 15.43 10.19
CA VAL A 162 0.51 16.47 9.17
C VAL A 162 0.96 15.84 7.86
N GLY A 163 0.41 16.31 6.74
CA GLY A 163 0.83 15.91 5.39
C GLY A 163 -0.35 15.70 4.46
N LYS A 164 -0.15 14.90 3.41
CA LYS A 164 -1.22 14.51 2.49
C LYS A 164 -1.94 13.27 3.03
N ASP A 165 -3.25 13.38 3.18
CA ASP A 165 -4.11 12.30 3.62
C ASP A 165 -5.52 12.48 3.05
N GLU A 166 -6.42 11.60 3.46
CA GLU A 166 -7.84 11.74 3.13
C GLU A 166 -8.64 12.55 4.14
N SER A 167 -9.71 13.20 3.66
CA SER A 167 -10.57 14.02 4.51
C SER A 167 -11.09 13.23 5.72
N ALA A 168 -11.05 13.86 6.89
CA ALA A 168 -11.64 13.36 8.13
C ALA A 168 -13.14 13.14 7.99
N PHE A 169 -13.82 13.96 7.18
CA PHE A 169 -15.26 13.84 6.97
C PHE A 169 -15.62 12.49 6.34
N ASN A 170 -14.81 12.04 5.38
CA ASN A 170 -14.97 10.76 4.70
C ASN A 170 -14.42 9.58 5.52
N THR A 171 -13.23 9.75 6.10
CA THR A 171 -12.49 8.64 6.73
C THR A 171 -12.97 8.31 8.15
N PHE A 172 -13.40 9.30 8.93
CA PHE A 172 -13.73 9.10 10.35
C PHE A 172 -14.93 8.15 10.54
N ILE A 173 -15.88 8.16 9.61
CA ILE A 173 -17.06 7.28 9.62
C ILE A 173 -16.85 5.97 8.85
N GLY A 174 -15.67 5.77 8.26
CA GLY A 174 -15.36 4.56 7.49
C GLY A 174 -15.86 4.59 6.04
N TYR A 175 -15.84 5.76 5.39
CA TYR A 175 -16.29 5.97 4.01
C TYR A 175 -17.77 5.66 3.77
N ALA A 176 -18.21 5.63 2.51
CA ALA A 176 -19.55 5.19 2.12
C ALA A 176 -19.74 3.64 2.15
N GLY A 177 -18.80 2.92 2.78
CA GLY A 177 -18.78 1.45 2.88
C GLY A 177 -17.80 0.78 1.93
N ASN A 178 -17.77 -0.56 1.97
CA ASN A 178 -16.83 -1.38 1.20
C ASN A 178 -17.43 -1.83 -0.14
N VAL A 179 -17.49 -0.94 -1.12
CA VAL A 179 -17.93 -1.27 -2.48
C VAL A 179 -16.80 -1.01 -3.48
N ILE A 180 -16.80 -1.74 -4.61
CA ILE A 180 -15.77 -1.61 -5.65
C ILE A 180 -15.89 -0.28 -6.39
N GLN A 181 -17.12 0.23 -6.50
CA GLN A 181 -17.46 1.51 -7.10
C GLN A 181 -18.38 2.29 -6.13
N ASP A 182 -17.80 3.12 -5.28
CA ASP A 182 -18.53 3.95 -4.30
C ASP A 182 -18.90 5.34 -4.84
N THR A 183 -18.35 5.71 -6.01
CA THR A 183 -18.34 7.08 -6.52
C THR A 183 -19.56 7.46 -7.39
N LEU A 184 -20.58 6.60 -7.51
CA LEU A 184 -21.78 6.94 -8.30
C LEU A 184 -22.56 8.12 -7.69
N VAL A 185 -22.48 8.28 -6.37
CA VAL A 185 -23.00 9.45 -5.64
C VAL A 185 -21.81 10.06 -4.90
N PRO A 186 -21.31 11.25 -5.30
CA PRO A 186 -20.22 11.92 -4.60
C PRO A 186 -20.62 12.22 -3.14
N TYR A 187 -19.72 11.94 -2.21
CA TYR A 187 -19.96 12.14 -0.77
C TYR A 187 -18.85 12.93 -0.05
N GLY A 188 -17.91 13.48 -0.81
CA GLY A 188 -16.83 14.30 -0.32
C GLY A 188 -15.58 14.14 -1.19
N ASP A 189 -14.62 15.02 -0.99
CA ASP A 189 -13.30 14.99 -1.58
C ASP A 189 -12.36 14.11 -0.75
N PHE A 190 -11.60 13.27 -1.44
CA PHE A 190 -10.66 12.37 -0.77
C PHE A 190 -9.29 13.00 -0.63
N ASP A 191 -8.76 13.73 -1.60
CA ASP A 191 -7.36 14.13 -1.59
C ASP A 191 -7.16 15.53 -0.97
N THR A 192 -6.54 15.64 0.21
CA THR A 192 -6.26 16.95 0.84
C THR A 192 -4.94 16.97 1.64
N ASN A 193 -4.42 18.17 1.92
CA ASN A 193 -3.40 18.37 2.94
C ASN A 193 -4.09 18.57 4.29
N VAL A 194 -3.61 17.86 5.31
CA VAL A 194 -4.21 17.84 6.64
C VAL A 194 -3.23 18.32 7.72
N VAL A 195 -3.79 19.00 8.72
CA VAL A 195 -3.25 19.10 10.08
C VAL A 195 -4.33 18.57 11.00
N GLN A 196 -4.13 17.38 11.54
CA GLN A 196 -5.18 16.61 12.19
C GLN A 196 -4.73 16.09 13.54
N TYR A 197 -5.64 16.07 14.52
CA TYR A 197 -5.40 15.42 15.81
C TYR A 197 -6.43 14.33 16.04
N TYR A 198 -5.95 13.10 16.15
CA TYR A 198 -6.75 11.94 16.53
C TYR A 198 -6.63 11.69 18.03
N PHE A 199 -7.78 11.63 18.69
CA PHE A 199 -7.93 11.23 20.07
C PHE A 199 -8.64 9.88 20.16
N ASP A 200 -8.04 8.96 20.90
CA ASP A 200 -8.66 7.67 21.27
C ASP A 200 -8.53 7.52 22.79
N ALA A 201 -9.66 7.43 23.48
CA ALA A 201 -9.72 7.27 24.93
C ALA A 201 -9.53 5.81 25.39
N GLY A 202 -9.41 4.85 24.48
CA GLY A 202 -9.23 3.43 24.78
C GLY A 202 -10.47 2.73 25.36
N ASN A 203 -11.59 3.44 25.45
CA ASN A 203 -12.87 2.96 25.98
C ASN A 203 -13.99 2.93 24.91
N GLY A 204 -13.61 2.99 23.63
CA GLY A 204 -14.53 3.06 22.50
C GLY A 204 -14.99 4.48 22.14
N PHE A 205 -14.53 5.51 22.87
CA PHE A 205 -14.69 6.89 22.45
C PHE A 205 -13.46 7.37 21.66
N SER A 206 -13.70 7.86 20.45
CA SER A 206 -12.70 8.53 19.62
C SER A 206 -13.23 9.86 19.11
N ALA A 207 -12.33 10.79 18.84
CA ALA A 207 -12.63 12.08 18.27
C ALA A 207 -11.50 12.50 17.31
N VAL A 208 -11.86 13.27 16.30
CA VAL A 208 -10.91 13.87 15.37
C VAL A 208 -11.19 15.35 15.21
N ILE A 209 -10.14 16.15 15.17
CA ILE A 209 -10.18 17.54 14.72
C ILE A 209 -9.23 17.64 13.55
N SER A 210 -9.70 18.19 12.44
CA SER A 210 -8.94 18.25 11.18
C SER A 210 -9.02 19.66 10.59
N LEU A 211 -7.87 20.19 10.21
CA LEU A 211 -7.76 21.36 9.35
C LEU A 211 -7.32 20.86 7.98
N GLU A 212 -8.14 21.10 6.97
CA GLU A 212 -7.99 20.50 5.65
C GLU A 212 -7.89 21.59 4.59
N GLU A 213 -6.99 21.39 3.63
CA GLU A 213 -6.82 22.32 2.51
C GLU A 213 -7.92 22.11 1.47
N GLY A 214 -8.55 23.22 1.09
CA GLY A 214 -9.55 23.26 0.04
C GLY A 214 -9.00 22.95 -1.34
N ALA A 215 -9.65 22.05 -2.08
CA ALA A 215 -9.24 21.64 -3.41
C ALA A 215 -10.12 22.27 -4.51
N GLY A 216 -9.83 23.49 -4.97
CA GLY A 216 -10.65 24.13 -6.00
C GLY A 216 -9.91 25.09 -6.92
N GLY A 217 -9.90 24.80 -8.23
CA GLY A 217 -9.55 25.73 -9.30
C GLY A 217 -10.73 26.63 -9.70
N GLY A 218 -11.37 27.28 -8.73
CA GLY A 218 -12.49 28.18 -9.02
C GLY A 218 -12.03 29.49 -9.68
N THR A 219 -12.70 29.91 -10.74
CA THR A 219 -12.67 31.31 -11.22
C THR A 219 -13.64 32.15 -10.40
N ASP A 220 -13.34 33.44 -10.21
CA ASP A 220 -14.18 34.39 -9.47
C ASP A 220 -15.65 34.32 -9.93
N GLY A 221 -16.58 34.00 -9.03
CA GLY A 221 -18.00 33.76 -9.32
C GLY A 221 -18.41 32.30 -9.61
N SER A 222 -17.49 31.35 -9.62
CA SER A 222 -17.76 29.91 -9.59
C SER A 222 -16.91 29.26 -8.51
N TYR A 223 -17.50 29.08 -7.34
CA TYR A 223 -16.86 28.41 -6.21
C TYR A 223 -16.43 27.02 -6.64
N GLY A 224 -15.11 26.78 -6.63
CA GLY A 224 -14.59 25.42 -6.69
C GLY A 224 -15.14 24.64 -5.49
N VAL A 225 -15.50 23.38 -5.72
CA VAL A 225 -15.69 22.39 -4.65
C VAL A 225 -14.51 22.50 -3.68
N GLY A 226 -14.77 22.45 -2.38
CA GLY A 226 -13.70 22.53 -1.37
C GLY A 226 -13.12 23.92 -1.07
N THR A 227 -13.58 25.03 -1.66
CA THR A 227 -13.11 26.37 -1.25
C THR A 227 -13.64 26.77 0.14
N ILE A 228 -12.93 27.66 0.87
CA ILE A 228 -13.28 28.14 2.23
C ILE A 228 -14.71 28.74 2.35
N ASP A 229 -15.38 29.01 1.22
CA ASP A 229 -16.76 29.54 1.15
C ASP A 229 -17.84 28.45 0.91
N SER A 230 -17.46 27.16 0.93
CA SER A 230 -18.39 26.01 0.86
C SER A 230 -18.81 25.57 2.27
N TYR A 231 -20.12 25.49 2.51
CA TYR A 231 -20.71 24.90 3.74
C TYR A 231 -20.69 23.37 3.76
N VAL A 232 -20.32 22.75 2.64
CA VAL A 232 -20.03 21.31 2.60
C VAL A 232 -18.57 21.17 3.03
N PRO A 233 -18.29 20.53 4.18
CA PRO A 233 -16.93 20.08 4.48
C PRO A 233 -16.42 19.28 3.27
N LEU A 234 -15.13 19.39 2.96
CA LEU A 234 -14.47 18.48 2.02
C LEU A 234 -14.90 17.03 2.29
#